data_AF-A0A497CZS9-F1
#
_entry.id   AF-A0A497CZS9-F1
#
_cell.length_a   1.000
_cell.length_b   1.000
_cell.length_c   1.000
_cell.angle_alpha   90.00
_cell.angle_beta   90.00
_cell.angle_gamma   90.00
#
_symmetry.space_group_name_H-M   'P 1'
#
loop_
_entity.id
_entity.type
_entity.pdbx_description
1 polymer ?
#
loop_
_entity_poly.entity_id
_entity_poly.type
_entity_poly.pdbx_seq_one_letter_code
_entity_poly.pdbx_strand_id
1 'polypeptide(L)'
;MHKHIPNFITLLNLLAGLLSIYFATTGNLQLAGLLVFVAAVFDFFDGFAARLLHAKSVIGVQLDSLADMVSFGVAPAFVLFYTIRELTGTGTPEYLPFTAFVVPLFSALRLAKFNVDD
;
A
#
# COMPACT_ATOMS: atom_id res chain seq x y z
N MET A 1 -2.97 13.51 -23.95
CA MET A 1 -3.50 12.17 -23.61
C MET A 1 -2.48 11.27 -22.92
N HIS A 2 -1.21 11.21 -23.35
CA HIS A 2 -0.18 10.32 -22.78
C HIS A 2 0.22 10.55 -21.31
N LYS A 3 -0.11 11.70 -20.70
CA LYS A 3 0.23 12.02 -19.30
C LYS A 3 -0.67 11.37 -18.25
N HIS A 4 -1.81 10.78 -18.64
CA HIS A 4 -2.77 10.20 -17.68
C HIS A 4 -2.63 8.69 -17.50
N ILE A 5 -1.84 8.03 -18.35
CA ILE A 5 -1.65 6.57 -18.32
C ILE A 5 -0.96 6.14 -17.01
N PRO A 6 0.14 6.79 -16.56
CA PRO A 6 0.77 6.43 -15.28
C PRO A 6 -0.19 6.62 -14.11
N ASN A 7 -0.87 7.77 -14.04
CA ASN A 7 -1.81 8.06 -12.96
C ASN A 7 -2.97 7.05 -12.88
N PHE A 8 -3.45 6.54 -14.02
CA PHE A 8 -4.48 5.50 -14.02
C PHE A 8 -3.95 4.18 -13.44
N ILE A 9 -2.71 3.81 -13.77
CA ILE A 9 -2.07 2.61 -13.21
C ILE A 9 -1.84 2.79 -11.70
N THR A 10 -1.43 3.97 -11.25
CA THR A 10 -1.32 4.29 -9.80
C THR A 10 -2.65 4.17 -9.06
N LEU A 11 -3.77 4.53 -9.71
CA LEU A 11 -5.11 4.30 -9.13
C LEU A 11 -5.47 2.82 -9.06
N LEU A 12 -4.97 1.99 -9.98
CA LEU A 12 -5.14 0.53 -9.91
C LEU A 12 -4.30 -0.08 -8.79
N ASN A 13 -3.07 0.41 -8.57
CA ASN A 13 -2.26 0.09 -7.40
C ASN A 13 -3.05 0.39 -6.11
N LEU A 14 -3.56 1.62 -5.97
CA LEU A 14 -4.37 2.03 -4.81
C LEU A 14 -5.62 1.14 -4.63
N LEU A 15 -6.33 0.83 -5.72
CA LEU A 15 -7.50 -0.05 -5.67
C LEU A 15 -7.13 -1.44 -5.15
N ALA A 16 -6.01 -2.02 -5.61
CA ALA A 16 -5.53 -3.30 -5.12
C ALA A 16 -5.18 -3.25 -3.62
N GLY A 17 -4.56 -2.16 -3.15
CA GLY A 17 -4.31 -1.91 -1.73
C GLY A 17 -5.59 -1.85 -0.89
N LEU A 18 -6.62 -1.12 -1.36
CA LEU A 18 -7.91 -1.04 -0.68
C LEU A 18 -8.65 -2.38 -0.64
N LEU A 19 -8.62 -3.14 -1.74
CA LEU A 19 -9.18 -4.49 -1.78
C LEU A 19 -8.44 -5.43 -0.83
N SER A 20 -7.12 -5.32 -0.73
CA SER A 20 -6.33 -6.09 0.24
C SER A 20 -6.80 -5.84 1.68
N ILE A 21 -7.00 -4.57 2.05
CA ILE A 21 -7.53 -4.19 3.38
C ILE A 21 -8.91 -4.82 3.61
N TYR A 22 -9.80 -4.75 2.62
CA TYR A 22 -11.13 -5.37 2.72
C TYR A 22 -11.05 -6.90 2.89
N PHE A 23 -10.19 -7.59 2.14
CA PHE A 23 -10.05 -9.04 2.29
C PHE A 23 -9.37 -9.44 3.61
N ALA A 24 -8.48 -8.59 4.14
CA ALA A 24 -7.92 -8.79 5.47
C ALA A 24 -9.02 -8.73 6.54
N THR A 25 -9.98 -7.81 6.42
CA THR A 25 -11.05 -7.66 7.41
C THR A 25 -12.08 -8.79 7.38
N THR A 26 -12.22 -9.45 6.23
CA THR A 26 -13.08 -10.64 6.06
C THR A 26 -12.41 -11.96 6.46
N GLY A 27 -11.14 -11.93 6.89
CA GLY A 27 -10.38 -13.11 7.32
C GLY A 27 -9.70 -13.88 6.18
N ASN A 28 -9.83 -13.43 4.92
CA ASN A 28 -9.13 -14.04 3.80
C ASN A 28 -7.72 -13.45 3.64
N LEU A 29 -6.84 -13.79 4.57
CA LEU A 29 -5.47 -13.27 4.63
C LEU A 29 -4.61 -13.67 3.42
N GLN A 30 -4.88 -14.83 2.83
CA GLN A 30 -4.18 -15.30 1.62
C GLN A 30 -4.46 -14.39 0.43
N LEU A 31 -5.74 -14.08 0.19
CA LEU A 31 -6.14 -13.17 -0.88
C LEU A 31 -5.70 -11.73 -0.59
N ALA A 32 -5.77 -11.31 0.67
CA ALA A 32 -5.28 -9.99 1.09
C ALA A 32 -3.78 -9.82 0.78
N GLY A 33 -2.95 -10.80 1.14
CA GLY A 33 -1.52 -10.79 0.82
C GLY A 33 -1.25 -10.84 -0.69
N LEU A 34 -2.00 -11.63 -1.44
CA LEU A 34 -1.89 -11.67 -2.90
C LEU A 34 -2.20 -10.30 -3.53
N LEU A 35 -3.20 -9.58 -3.01
CA LEU A 35 -3.55 -8.25 -3.50
C LEU A 35 -2.48 -7.18 -3.20
N VAL A 36 -1.75 -7.29 -2.08
CA VAL A 36 -0.55 -6.46 -1.84
C VAL A 36 0.52 -6.73 -2.90
N PHE A 37 0.71 -8.00 -3.27
CA PHE A 37 1.66 -8.35 -4.34
C PHE A 37 1.20 -7.81 -5.69
N VAL A 38 -0.10 -7.88 -6.00
CA VAL A 38 -0.68 -7.29 -7.22
C VAL A 38 -0.50 -5.77 -7.24
N ALA A 39 -0.67 -5.10 -6.09
CA ALA A 39 -0.38 -3.67 -5.95
C ALA A 39 1.10 -3.34 -6.29
N ALA A 40 2.05 -4.15 -5.80
CA ALA A 40 3.48 -4.03 -6.15
C ALA A 40 3.76 -4.18 -7.65
N VAL A 41 3.01 -5.04 -8.34
CA VAL A 41 3.13 -5.19 -9.79
C VAL A 41 2.65 -3.93 -10.50
N PHE A 42 1.52 -3.34 -10.09
CA PHE A 42 1.02 -2.11 -10.69
C PHE A 42 1.94 -0.90 -10.46
N ASP A 43 2.51 -0.79 -9.25
CA ASP A 43 3.53 0.20 -8.89
C ASP A 43 4.84 0.08 -9.71
N PHE A 44 5.19 -1.14 -10.07
CA PHE A 44 6.32 -1.32 -10.99
C PHE A 44 5.96 -0.81 -12.40
N PHE A 45 4.71 -1.01 -12.82
CA PHE A 45 4.26 -0.64 -14.17
C PHE A 45 4.02 0.87 -14.34
N ASP A 46 3.47 1.60 -13.36
CA ASP A 46 3.33 3.06 -13.45
C ASP A 46 4.69 3.76 -13.44
N GLY A 47 5.62 3.33 -12.58
CA GLY A 47 7.00 3.83 -12.54
C GLY A 47 7.78 3.52 -13.82
N PHE A 48 7.51 2.38 -14.47
CA PHE A 48 8.04 2.05 -15.79
C PHE A 48 7.42 2.93 -16.90
N ALA A 49 6.09 3.08 -16.90
CA ALA A 49 5.37 3.88 -17.88
C ALA A 49 5.72 5.38 -17.78
N ALA A 50 5.87 5.92 -16.57
CA ALA A 50 6.27 7.30 -16.32
C ALA A 50 7.68 7.60 -16.85
N ARG A 51 8.61 6.63 -16.72
CA ARG A 51 9.97 6.72 -17.28
C ARG A 51 9.96 6.64 -18.80
N LEU A 52 9.23 5.70 -19.38
CA LEU A 52 9.19 5.46 -20.83
C LEU A 52 8.53 6.61 -21.60
N LEU A 53 7.49 7.21 -21.01
CA LEU A 53 6.70 8.27 -21.66
C LEU A 53 7.23 9.69 -21.39
N HIS A 54 8.33 9.84 -20.65
CA HIS A 54 8.82 11.14 -20.15
C HIS A 54 7.72 12.00 -19.51
N ALA A 55 6.71 11.35 -18.94
CA ALA A 55 5.45 11.97 -18.53
C ALA A 55 5.41 12.18 -17.01
N LYS A 56 6.53 12.61 -16.41
CA LYS A 56 6.56 12.99 -15.00
C LYS A 56 5.72 14.24 -14.79
N SER A 57 4.63 14.10 -14.03
CA SER A 57 3.81 15.23 -13.60
C SER A 57 3.89 15.36 -12.08
N VAL A 58 3.89 16.60 -11.58
CA VAL A 58 3.94 16.89 -10.14
C VAL A 58 2.78 16.20 -9.40
N ILE A 59 1.59 16.18 -10.02
CA ILE A 59 0.42 15.48 -9.49
C ILE A 59 0.65 13.97 -9.44
N GLY A 60 1.24 13.38 -10.49
CA GLY A 60 1.53 11.95 -10.55
C GLY A 60 2.48 11.51 -9.44
N VAL A 61 3.55 12.27 -9.18
CA VAL A 61 4.50 11.98 -8.09
C VAL A 61 3.82 12.00 -6.71
N GLN A 62 2.96 12.99 -6.45
CA GLN A 62 2.22 13.06 -5.19
C GLN A 62 1.19 11.93 -5.07
N LEU A 63 0.50 11.59 -6.17
CA LEU A 63 -0.47 10.49 -6.19
C LEU A 63 0.20 9.14 -5.94
N ASP A 64 1.37 8.92 -6.51
CA ASP A 64 2.23 7.74 -6.34
C ASP A 64 2.57 7.53 -4.86
N SER A 65 3.09 8.56 -4.21
CA SER A 65 3.40 8.51 -2.77
C SER A 65 2.19 8.20 -1.89
N LEU A 66 1.01 8.75 -2.24
CA LEU A 66 -0.23 8.48 -1.50
C LEU A 66 -0.71 7.05 -1.72
N ALA A 67 -0.63 6.55 -2.95
CA ALA A 67 -0.98 5.17 -3.30
C ALA A 67 -0.05 4.18 -2.58
N ASP A 68 1.25 4.42 -2.59
CA ASP A 68 2.27 3.61 -1.91
C ASP A 68 2.07 3.53 -0.40
N MET A 69 1.71 4.65 0.21
CA MET A 69 1.42 4.68 1.64
C MET A 69 0.26 3.74 1.98
N VAL A 70 -0.78 3.70 1.15
CA VAL A 70 -1.93 2.80 1.36
C VAL A 70 -1.57 1.35 1.01
N SER A 71 -1.00 1.10 -0.17
CA SER A 71 -0.73 -0.24 -0.69
C SER A 71 0.40 -0.97 0.03
N PHE A 72 1.46 -0.26 0.46
CA PHE A 72 2.63 -0.86 1.11
C PHE A 72 2.80 -0.46 2.58
N GLY A 73 2.11 0.59 3.04
CA GLY A 73 2.06 0.93 4.46
C GLY A 73 0.83 0.33 5.14
N VAL A 74 -0.36 0.76 4.73
CA VAL A 74 -1.62 0.44 5.43
C VAL A 74 -2.07 -1.00 5.16
N ALA A 75 -2.11 -1.44 3.90
CA ALA A 75 -2.62 -2.77 3.57
C ALA A 75 -1.84 -3.91 4.27
N PRO A 76 -0.48 -3.93 4.26
CA PRO A 76 0.28 -4.94 4.98
C PRO A 76 0.09 -4.86 6.50
N ALA A 77 -0.15 -3.66 7.05
CA ALA A 77 -0.44 -3.48 8.47
C ALA A 77 -1.76 -4.16 8.87
N PHE A 78 -2.79 -4.04 8.02
CA PHE A 78 -4.06 -4.72 8.22
C PHE A 78 -3.88 -6.24 8.12
N VAL A 79 -3.15 -6.73 7.12
CA VAL A 79 -2.83 -8.16 7.02
C VAL A 79 -2.13 -8.66 8.28
N LEU A 80 -1.13 -7.94 8.77
CA LEU A 80 -0.42 -8.27 10.01
C LEU A 80 -1.34 -8.20 11.24
N PHE A 81 -2.16 -7.15 11.36
CA PHE A 81 -3.11 -6.98 12.47
C PHE A 81 -4.02 -8.20 12.59
N TYR A 82 -4.66 -8.60 11.49
CA TYR A 82 -5.58 -9.74 11.48
C TYR A 82 -4.84 -11.08 11.65
N THR A 83 -3.65 -11.21 11.07
CA THR A 83 -2.80 -12.40 11.28
C THR A 83 -2.44 -12.57 12.75
N ILE A 84 -1.96 -11.50 13.41
CA ILE A 84 -1.65 -11.53 14.84
C ILE A 84 -2.92 -11.89 15.60
N ARG A 85 -4.05 -11.23 15.31
CA ARG A 85 -5.33 -11.49 15.99
C ARG A 85 -5.81 -12.94 15.86
N GLU A 86 -5.59 -13.60 14.72
CA GLU A 86 -5.94 -15.02 14.53
C GLU A 86 -4.99 -15.98 15.27
N LEU A 87 -3.70 -15.66 15.35
CA LEU A 87 -2.70 -16.47 16.05
C LEU A 87 -2.77 -16.34 17.58
N THR A 88 -3.46 -15.32 18.07
CA THR A 88 -3.42 -14.79 19.43
C THR A 88 -4.70 -15.20 20.14
N GLY A 89 -4.65 -16.29 20.92
CA GLY A 89 -5.81 -16.91 21.59
C GLY A 89 -6.27 -16.18 22.86
N THR A 90 -7.19 -16.78 23.62
CA THR A 90 -7.71 -16.22 24.88
C THR A 90 -6.62 -16.18 25.97
N GLY A 91 -5.89 -15.07 26.08
CA GLY A 91 -4.85 -14.89 27.12
C GLY A 91 -3.77 -13.88 26.75
N THR A 92 -3.70 -13.50 25.48
CA THR A 92 -2.80 -12.47 24.98
C THR A 92 -3.39 -11.07 25.13
N PRO A 93 -2.57 -10.03 25.32
CA PRO A 93 -3.07 -8.69 25.52
C PRO A 93 -3.81 -8.16 24.28
N GLU A 94 -4.98 -7.57 24.48
CA GLU A 94 -5.84 -7.03 23.39
C GLU A 94 -5.14 -5.94 22.56
N TYR A 95 -4.12 -5.29 23.12
CA TYR A 95 -3.34 -4.25 22.43
C TYR A 95 -2.27 -4.80 21.47
N LEU A 96 -1.95 -6.10 21.51
CA LEU A 96 -0.86 -6.67 20.72
C LEU A 96 -1.08 -6.54 19.20
N PRO A 97 -2.25 -6.82 18.62
CA PRO A 97 -2.46 -6.64 17.18
C PRO A 97 -2.23 -5.19 16.71
N PHE A 98 -2.49 -4.20 17.57
CA PHE A 98 -2.31 -2.79 17.24
C PHE A 98 -0.85 -2.39 16.99
N THR A 99 0.12 -3.21 17.43
CA THR A 99 1.54 -2.96 17.10
C THR A 99 1.80 -3.04 15.60
N ALA A 100 0.94 -3.71 14.82
CA ALA A 100 1.04 -3.74 13.36
C ALA A 100 0.93 -2.35 12.73
N PHE A 101 0.23 -1.40 13.36
CA PHE A 101 0.09 -0.03 12.86
C PHE A 101 1.37 0.81 12.96
N VAL A 102 2.43 0.28 13.57
CA VAL A 102 3.76 0.87 13.50
C VAL A 102 4.28 0.89 12.05
N VAL A 103 3.91 -0.10 11.22
CA VAL A 103 4.30 -0.18 9.81
C VAL A 103 3.89 1.07 9.00
N PRO A 104 2.61 1.48 8.96
CA PRO A 104 2.20 2.65 8.19
C PRO A 104 2.77 3.95 8.76
N LEU A 105 2.99 4.04 10.08
CA LEU A 105 3.65 5.21 10.68
C LEU A 105 5.07 5.40 10.15
N PHE A 106 5.89 4.34 10.14
CA PHE A 106 7.24 4.41 9.59
C PHE A 106 7.24 4.55 8.06
N SER A 107 6.28 3.92 7.36
CA SER A 107 6.12 4.09 5.90
C SER A 107 5.82 5.55 5.55
N ALA A 108 4.89 6.19 6.25
CA ALA A 108 4.57 7.60 6.07
C ALA A 108 5.76 8.51 6.35
N LEU A 109 6.51 8.27 7.43
CA LEU A 109 7.73 9.03 7.73
C LEU A 109 8.81 8.87 6.64
N ARG A 110 8.99 7.66 6.11
CA ARG A 110 9.93 7.38 5.01
C ARG A 110 9.53 8.15 3.75
N LEU A 111 8.26 8.07 3.36
CA LEU A 111 7.73 8.74 2.17
C LEU A 111 7.77 10.27 2.30
N ALA A 112 7.45 10.81 3.49
CA ALA A 112 7.54 12.24 3.75
C ALA A 112 8.97 12.77 3.62
N LYS A 113 9.98 12.03 4.10
CA LYS A 113 11.40 12.40 3.90
C LYS A 113 11.77 12.36 2.43
N PHE A 114 11.44 11.27 1.75
CA PHE A 114 11.72 11.09 0.33
C PHE A 114 11.12 12.22 -0.53
N ASN A 115 9.89 12.65 -0.24
CA ASN A 115 9.23 13.73 -0.98
C ASN A 115 9.76 15.14 -0.71
N VAL A 116 10.56 15.34 0.34
CA VAL A 116 11.18 16.63 0.68
C VAL A 116 12.66 16.68 0.28
N ASP A 117 13.31 15.52 0.19
CA ASP A 117 14.71 15.37 -0.22
C ASP A 117 14.90 15.39 -1.76
N ASP A 118 13.80 15.40 -2.54
CA ASP A 118 13.74 15.62 -4.01
C ASP A 118 13.31 17.06 -4.39
#